data_AF-A0A930F5E6-F1
#
_entry.id   AF-A0A930F5E6-F1
#
_cell.length_a   1.000
_cell.length_b   1.000
_cell.length_c   1.000
_cell.angle_alpha   90.00
_cell.angle_beta   90.00
_cell.angle_gamma   90.00
#
_symmetry.space_group_name_H-M   'P 1'
#
loop_
_entity.id
_entity.type
_entity.pdbx_description
1 polymer ?
#
loop_
_entity_poly.entity_id
_entity_poly.type
_entity_poly.pdbx_seq_one_letter_code
_entity_poly.pdbx_strand_id
1 'polypeptide(L)'
;MENFTVFDYEDIQLIPNKCIVNSRSECDTTTRFGKHRFKLPVVPANMQTVIDESLAIKLAENGYFYIMHRFTPESRLQFVQMMNDKGLISSISVGVKENEYHFIADLASHHLVPDYITIDIAHGHSNAVINMIKHIKKHLPDPFVIAG
;
A
#
# COMPACT_ATOMS: atom_id res chain seq x y z
N MET A 1 -15.44 -26.55 21.41
CA MET A 1 -15.32 -25.56 20.33
C MET A 1 -15.89 -24.28 20.88
N GLU A 2 -15.06 -23.26 21.07
CA GLU A 2 -15.58 -21.93 21.44
C GLU A 2 -16.43 -21.42 20.28
N ASN A 3 -17.68 -21.03 20.57
CA ASN A 3 -18.55 -20.39 19.60
C ASN A 3 -18.00 -18.97 19.36
N PHE A 4 -17.32 -18.77 18.24
CA PHE A 4 -17.06 -17.43 17.75
C PHE A 4 -18.35 -16.88 17.13
N THR A 5 -18.93 -15.89 17.78
CA THR A 5 -19.99 -15.08 17.18
C THR A 5 -19.37 -14.26 16.05
N VAL A 6 -19.91 -14.38 14.84
CA VAL A 6 -19.57 -13.51 13.72
C VAL A 6 -20.20 -12.14 13.95
N PHE A 7 -19.43 -11.08 13.73
CA PHE A 7 -19.86 -9.68 13.89
C PHE A 7 -19.27 -8.83 12.75
N ASP A 8 -19.90 -7.69 12.47
CA ASP A 8 -19.44 -6.67 11.52
C ASP A 8 -19.41 -5.28 12.20
N TYR A 9 -19.10 -4.21 11.46
CA TYR A 9 -18.90 -2.86 12.01
C TYR A 9 -20.11 -2.33 12.80
N GLU A 10 -21.33 -2.58 12.35
CA GLU A 10 -22.57 -2.12 12.99
C GLU A 10 -22.88 -2.83 14.31
N ASP A 11 -22.30 -4.01 14.54
CA ASP A 11 -22.51 -4.80 15.75
C ASP A 11 -21.69 -4.27 16.94
N ILE A 12 -20.67 -3.44 16.66
CA ILE A 12 -19.67 -3.04 17.65
C ILE A 12 -19.90 -1.61 18.14
N GLN A 13 -19.91 -1.46 19.46
CA GLN A 13 -19.85 -0.16 20.14
C GLN A 13 -18.60 -0.11 21.02
N LEU A 14 -17.83 0.96 20.93
CA LEU A 14 -16.64 1.16 21.77
C LEU A 14 -17.05 1.77 23.12
N ILE A 15 -16.60 1.16 24.23
CA ILE A 15 -16.87 1.67 25.57
C ILE A 15 -15.86 2.79 25.91
N PRO A 16 -16.33 4.00 26.27
CA PRO A 16 -15.43 5.07 26.70
C PRO A 16 -14.69 4.71 27.99
N ASN A 17 -13.39 5.04 28.04
CA ASN A 17 -12.59 4.98 29.26
C ASN A 17 -12.31 6.39 29.81
N LYS A 18 -11.78 6.46 31.04
CA LYS A 18 -11.42 7.74 31.68
C LYS A 18 -10.47 8.55 30.77
N CYS A 19 -10.88 9.76 30.41
CA CYS A 19 -10.06 10.66 29.60
C CYS A 19 -8.82 11.14 30.37
N ILE A 20 -7.68 11.16 29.69
CA ILE A 20 -6.38 11.62 30.24
C ILE A 20 -5.83 12.86 29.53
N VAL A 21 -6.60 13.45 28.61
CA VAL A 21 -6.27 14.66 27.84
C VAL A 21 -7.34 15.72 28.04
N ASN A 22 -7.02 16.99 27.78
CA ASN A 22 -7.96 18.11 27.90
C ASN A 22 -8.55 18.54 26.54
N SER A 23 -7.86 18.20 25.45
CA SER A 23 -8.25 18.51 24.07
C SER A 23 -7.89 17.35 23.13
N ARG A 24 -8.74 17.14 22.12
CA ARG A 24 -8.49 16.17 21.04
C ARG A 24 -7.19 16.45 20.26
N SER A 25 -6.70 17.69 20.27
CA SER A 25 -5.45 18.08 19.61
C SER A 25 -4.20 17.47 20.27
N GLU A 26 -4.34 16.95 21.48
CA GLU A 26 -3.27 16.25 22.21
C GLU A 26 -3.12 14.78 21.78
N CYS A 27 -4.07 14.25 21.00
CA CYS A 27 -4.05 12.87 20.52
C CYS A 27 -3.23 12.74 19.22
N ASP A 28 -2.25 11.84 19.20
CA ASP A 28 -1.48 11.50 18.00
C ASP A 28 -2.21 10.40 17.20
N THR A 29 -2.57 10.71 15.95
CA THR A 29 -3.22 9.77 15.02
C THR A 29 -2.27 9.17 14.00
N THR A 30 -0.99 9.55 14.05
CA THR A 30 0.01 9.05 13.14
C THR A 30 0.26 7.56 13.37
N THR A 31 0.66 6.86 12.31
CA THR A 31 1.02 5.45 12.37
C THR A 31 2.30 5.19 11.61
N ARG A 32 3.04 4.15 12.01
CA ARG A 32 4.22 3.66 11.29
C ARG A 32 3.84 2.40 10.53
N PHE A 33 4.14 2.37 9.23
CA PHE A 33 3.89 1.21 8.39
C PHE A 33 5.13 0.94 7.54
N GLY A 34 5.80 -0.19 7.77
CA GLY A 34 7.16 -0.40 7.25
C GLY A 34 8.14 0.62 7.82
N LYS A 35 8.96 1.23 6.94
CA LYS A 35 9.99 2.22 7.31
C LYS A 35 9.47 3.67 7.41
N HIS A 36 8.23 3.93 7.00
CA HIS A 36 7.67 5.28 6.91
C HIS A 36 6.61 5.56 7.98
N ARG A 37 6.39 6.85 8.28
CA ARG A 37 5.36 7.34 9.21
C ARG A 37 4.34 8.18 8.44
N PHE A 38 3.06 7.93 8.70
CA PHE A 38 1.94 8.59 8.03
C PHE A 38 1.03 9.31 9.03
N LYS A 39 0.34 10.36 8.57
CA LYS A 39 -0.55 11.18 9.40
C LYS A 39 -1.78 10.46 9.93
N LEU A 40 -2.30 9.49 9.18
CA LEU A 40 -3.53 8.76 9.52
C LEU A 40 -3.41 7.27 9.20
N PRO A 41 -4.12 6.39 9.93
CA PRO A 41 -4.18 4.96 9.67
C PRO A 41 -5.27 4.63 8.62
N VAL A 42 -5.32 5.40 7.53
CA VAL A 42 -6.28 5.20 6.43
C VAL A 42 -5.57 5.30 5.10
N VAL A 43 -6.13 4.63 4.09
CA VAL A 43 -5.62 4.64 2.72
C VAL A 43 -6.81 4.60 1.75
N PRO A 44 -6.81 5.40 0.66
CA PRO A 44 -7.81 5.23 -0.40
C PRO A 44 -7.68 3.85 -1.04
N ALA A 45 -8.80 3.27 -1.50
CA ALA A 45 -8.74 2.04 -2.28
C ALA A 45 -7.90 2.25 -3.55
N ASN A 46 -7.06 1.28 -3.90
CA ASN A 46 -6.16 1.30 -5.06
C ASN A 46 -6.89 1.01 -6.39
N MET A 47 -8.03 1.69 -6.58
CA MET A 47 -8.92 1.57 -7.75
C MET A 47 -8.80 2.84 -8.61
N GLN A 48 -8.84 2.69 -9.93
CA GLN A 48 -8.72 3.81 -10.89
C GLN A 48 -9.79 4.91 -10.71
N THR A 49 -10.94 4.57 -10.11
CA THR A 49 -12.02 5.52 -9.84
C THR A 49 -11.86 6.27 -8.52
N VAL A 50 -10.85 5.91 -7.71
CA VAL A 50 -10.62 6.44 -6.37
C VAL A 50 -9.30 7.21 -6.30
N ILE A 51 -8.26 6.72 -7.00
CA ILE A 51 -6.94 7.34 -6.99
C ILE A 51 -6.37 7.47 -8.40
N ASP A 52 -5.69 8.58 -8.64
CA ASP A 52 -4.89 8.87 -9.83
C ASP A 52 -3.50 9.44 -9.41
N GLU A 53 -2.63 9.72 -10.38
CA GLU A 53 -1.28 10.24 -10.10
C GLU A 53 -1.31 11.61 -9.41
N SER A 54 -2.27 12.47 -9.75
CA SER A 54 -2.41 13.80 -9.15
C SER A 54 -2.74 13.72 -7.66
N LEU A 55 -3.65 12.82 -7.29
CA LEU A 55 -4.00 12.57 -5.91
C LEU A 55 -2.87 11.86 -5.16
N ALA A 56 -2.20 10.88 -5.78
CA ALA A 56 -1.05 10.19 -5.19
C ALA A 56 0.06 11.16 -4.78
N ILE A 57 0.42 12.10 -5.67
CA ILE A 57 1.41 13.15 -5.39
C ILE A 57 0.96 13.99 -4.19
N LYS A 58 -0.28 14.50 -4.20
CA LYS A 58 -0.81 15.32 -3.09
C LYS A 58 -0.79 14.57 -1.76
N LEU A 59 -1.15 13.30 -1.75
CA LEU A 59 -1.12 12.48 -0.52
C LEU A 59 0.31 12.31 -0.01
N ALA A 60 1.24 11.97 -0.90
CA ALA A 60 2.65 11.79 -0.56
C ALA A 60 3.29 13.09 -0.02
N GLU A 61 3.09 14.22 -0.71
CA GLU A 61 3.58 15.55 -0.29
C GLU A 61 3.05 15.95 1.10
N ASN A 62 1.85 15.48 1.45
CA ASN A 62 1.21 15.79 2.72
C ASN A 62 1.41 14.72 3.81
N GLY A 63 2.20 13.67 3.56
CA GLY A 63 2.50 12.62 4.53
C GLY A 63 1.34 11.64 4.79
N TYR A 64 0.47 11.45 3.80
CA TYR A 64 -0.59 10.44 3.81
C TYR A 64 -0.19 9.23 2.98
N PHE A 65 -0.55 8.03 3.45
CA PHE A 65 -0.30 6.81 2.69
C PHE A 65 -1.26 6.70 1.52
N TYR A 66 -0.78 6.13 0.42
CA TYR A 66 -1.57 5.83 -0.76
C TYR A 66 -1.06 4.54 -1.40
N ILE A 67 -1.88 3.91 -2.25
CA ILE A 67 -1.47 2.80 -3.11
C ILE A 67 -2.01 3.09 -4.51
N MET A 68 -1.13 3.25 -5.49
CA MET A 68 -1.53 3.53 -6.88
C MET A 68 -2.15 2.29 -7.53
N HIS A 69 -3.24 2.49 -8.27
CA HIS A 69 -3.90 1.42 -9.01
C HIS A 69 -3.04 0.85 -10.15
N ARG A 70 -3.44 -0.30 -10.72
CA ARG A 70 -2.69 -1.01 -11.77
C ARG A 70 -3.37 -1.05 -13.15
N PHE A 71 -4.26 -0.11 -13.44
CA PHE A 71 -5.08 -0.13 -14.68
C PHE A 71 -4.35 0.39 -15.92
N THR A 72 -3.29 1.19 -15.74
CA THR A 72 -2.40 1.66 -16.82
C THR A 72 -1.01 1.10 -16.57
N PRO A 73 -0.81 -0.22 -16.76
CA PRO A 73 0.39 -0.91 -16.31
C PRO A 73 1.68 -0.35 -16.92
N GLU A 74 1.59 0.21 -18.13
CA GLU A 74 2.67 0.82 -18.90
C GLU A 74 3.20 2.13 -18.31
N SER A 75 2.40 2.88 -17.52
CA SER A 75 2.83 4.16 -16.91
C SER A 75 3.52 3.98 -15.55
N ARG A 76 3.44 2.78 -14.96
CA ARG A 76 3.92 2.53 -13.58
C ARG A 76 5.42 2.75 -13.43
N LEU A 77 6.22 2.41 -14.45
CA LEU A 77 7.67 2.62 -14.40
C LEU A 77 7.99 4.12 -14.35
N GLN A 78 7.38 4.91 -15.22
CA GLN A 78 7.54 6.37 -15.22
C GLN A 78 6.99 7.00 -13.93
N PHE A 79 5.90 6.46 -13.39
CA PHE A 79 5.35 6.90 -12.10
C PHE A 79 6.34 6.70 -10.96
N VAL A 80 6.96 5.51 -10.86
CA VAL A 80 7.99 5.24 -9.83
C VAL A 80 9.18 6.17 -9.99
N GLN A 81 9.69 6.35 -11.22
CA GLN A 81 10.77 7.30 -11.51
C GLN A 81 10.40 8.72 -11.05
N MET A 82 9.22 9.19 -11.43
CA MET A 82 8.74 10.54 -11.14
C MET A 82 8.56 10.80 -9.63
N MET A 83 8.05 9.81 -8.88
CA MET A 83 7.95 9.92 -7.41
C MET A 83 9.33 9.93 -6.76
N ASN A 84 10.25 9.07 -7.21
CA ASN A 84 11.62 9.03 -6.73
C ASN A 84 12.37 10.34 -6.99
N ASP A 85 12.22 10.92 -8.20
CA ASP A 85 12.83 12.20 -8.58
C ASP A 85 12.33 13.37 -7.71
N LYS A 86 11.09 13.28 -7.23
CA LYS A 86 10.49 14.25 -6.29
C LYS A 86 10.87 13.99 -4.84
N GLY A 87 11.57 12.89 -4.53
CA GLY A 87 11.84 12.45 -3.17
C GLY A 87 10.57 12.03 -2.41
N LEU A 88 9.52 11.62 -3.13
CA LEU A 88 8.25 11.19 -2.57
C LEU A 88 8.18 9.66 -2.52
N ILE A 89 7.38 9.15 -1.59
CA ILE A 89 7.12 7.71 -1.47
C ILE A 89 6.47 7.19 -2.75
N SER A 90 7.03 6.14 -3.35
CA SER A 90 6.40 5.45 -4.48
C SER A 90 5.70 4.17 -4.03
N SER A 91 4.38 4.11 -4.18
CA SER A 91 3.55 2.96 -3.78
C SER A 91 2.69 2.49 -4.95
N ILE A 92 2.87 1.25 -5.40
CA ILE A 92 2.25 0.70 -6.61
C ILE A 92 1.55 -0.65 -6.36
N SER A 93 0.56 -0.97 -7.20
CA SER A 93 -0.03 -2.31 -7.27
C SER A 93 0.51 -3.16 -8.43
N VAL A 94 0.60 -4.47 -8.20
CA VAL A 94 0.96 -5.49 -9.19
C VAL A 94 0.00 -6.68 -9.12
N GLY A 95 -0.09 -7.40 -10.23
CA GLY A 95 -0.83 -8.68 -10.30
C GLY A 95 0.10 -9.89 -10.13
N VAL A 96 -0.34 -11.04 -10.64
CA VAL A 96 0.42 -12.32 -10.60
C VAL A 96 0.56 -12.98 -11.98
N LYS A 97 0.22 -12.27 -13.05
CA LYS A 97 0.37 -12.75 -14.43
C LYS A 97 1.80 -12.58 -14.92
N GLU A 98 2.18 -13.30 -15.98
CA GLU A 98 3.56 -13.31 -16.50
C GLU A 98 4.12 -11.92 -16.83
N ASN A 99 3.29 -11.02 -17.39
CA ASN A 99 3.68 -9.65 -17.69
C ASN A 99 4.12 -8.87 -16.42
N GLU A 100 3.57 -9.21 -15.25
CA GLU A 100 3.95 -8.59 -13.98
C GLU A 100 5.31 -9.11 -13.48
N TYR A 101 5.68 -10.36 -13.79
CA TYR A 101 7.02 -10.88 -13.49
C TYR A 101 8.09 -10.13 -14.29
N HIS A 102 7.82 -9.87 -15.58
CA HIS A 102 8.68 -9.04 -16.42
C HIS A 102 8.77 -7.61 -15.89
N PHE A 103 7.64 -7.01 -15.50
CA PHE A 103 7.63 -5.66 -14.94
C PHE A 103 8.49 -5.51 -13.67
N ILE A 104 8.47 -6.50 -12.76
CA ILE A 104 9.36 -6.51 -11.59
C ILE A 104 10.84 -6.61 -12.01
N ALA A 105 11.16 -7.41 -13.03
CA ALA A 105 12.52 -7.49 -13.56
C ALA A 105 12.95 -6.18 -14.25
N ASP A 106 12.03 -5.49 -14.92
CA ASP A 106 12.26 -4.19 -15.55
C ASP A 106 12.54 -3.10 -14.51
N LEU A 107 11.78 -3.06 -13.41
CA LEU A 107 12.07 -2.16 -12.29
C LEU A 107 13.48 -2.40 -11.74
N ALA A 108 13.87 -3.67 -11.55
CA ALA A 108 15.20 -4.03 -11.05
C ALA A 108 16.31 -3.64 -12.04
N SER A 109 16.13 -3.86 -13.35
CA SER A 109 17.13 -3.51 -14.36
C SER A 109 17.35 -2.00 -14.49
N HIS A 110 16.30 -1.21 -14.26
CA HIS A 110 16.37 0.26 -14.25
C HIS A 110 16.79 0.82 -12.88
N HIS A 111 17.09 -0.02 -11.88
CA HIS A 111 17.40 0.38 -10.51
C HIS A 111 16.29 1.24 -9.86
N LEU A 112 15.04 1.01 -10.28
CA LEU A 112 13.86 1.67 -9.76
C LEU A 112 13.26 0.80 -8.67
N VAL A 113 13.49 1.18 -7.41
CA VAL A 113 13.02 0.44 -6.24
C VAL A 113 11.84 1.17 -5.62
N PRO A 114 10.60 0.63 -5.68
CA PRO A 114 9.48 1.24 -5.00
C PRO A 114 9.59 1.11 -3.47
N ASP A 115 9.06 2.07 -2.71
CA ASP A 115 8.93 1.91 -1.26
C ASP A 115 7.91 0.83 -0.87
N TYR A 116 6.80 0.74 -1.61
CA TYR A 116 5.73 -0.22 -1.38
C TYR A 116 5.29 -0.89 -2.68
N ILE A 117 5.06 -2.20 -2.60
CA ILE A 117 4.44 -2.98 -3.68
C ILE A 117 3.27 -3.77 -3.09
N THR A 118 2.09 -3.56 -3.64
CA THR A 118 0.87 -4.29 -3.27
C THR A 118 0.53 -5.33 -4.33
N ILE A 119 0.60 -6.60 -3.97
CA ILE A 119 0.04 -7.68 -4.79
C ILE A 119 -1.46 -7.70 -4.53
N ASP A 120 -2.25 -7.27 -5.52
CA ASP A 120 -3.69 -7.08 -5.40
C ASP A 120 -4.44 -8.04 -6.33
N ILE A 121 -4.96 -9.12 -5.76
CA ILE A 121 -5.79 -10.10 -6.45
C ILE A 121 -7.04 -10.47 -5.64
N ALA A 122 -8.15 -10.77 -6.33
CA ALA A 122 -9.42 -11.06 -5.65
C ALA A 122 -9.38 -12.30 -4.73
N HIS A 123 -8.48 -13.26 -4.99
CA HIS A 123 -8.29 -14.45 -4.15
C HIS A 123 -6.81 -14.63 -3.78
N GLY A 124 -6.35 -13.82 -2.81
CA GLY A 124 -4.95 -13.75 -2.38
C GLY A 124 -4.36 -15.04 -1.81
N HIS A 125 -5.18 -15.95 -1.30
CA HIS A 125 -4.72 -17.21 -0.72
C HIS A 125 -4.37 -18.24 -1.81
N SER A 126 -3.31 -17.96 -2.58
CA SER A 126 -2.90 -18.78 -3.71
C SER A 126 -1.39 -18.89 -3.88
N ASN A 127 -0.94 -19.98 -4.51
CA ASN A 127 0.46 -20.17 -4.88
C ASN A 127 0.98 -19.06 -5.82
N ALA A 128 0.11 -18.46 -6.64
CA ALA A 128 0.48 -17.37 -7.52
C ALA A 128 0.97 -16.13 -6.75
N VAL A 129 0.31 -15.79 -5.63
CA VAL A 129 0.75 -14.70 -4.74
C VAL A 129 2.06 -15.06 -4.07
N ILE A 130 2.16 -16.28 -3.51
CA ILE A 130 3.40 -16.74 -2.86
C ILE A 130 4.59 -16.65 -3.82
N ASN A 131 4.41 -17.05 -5.07
CA ASN A 131 5.45 -16.99 -6.10
C ASN A 131 5.80 -15.54 -6.47
N MET A 132 4.81 -14.65 -6.58
CA MET A 132 5.06 -13.23 -6.84
C MET A 132 5.79 -12.56 -5.67
N ILE A 133 5.45 -12.85 -4.41
CA ILE A 133 6.19 -12.37 -3.23
C ILE A 133 7.66 -12.77 -3.32
N LYS A 134 7.94 -14.05 -3.60
CA LYS A 134 9.31 -14.56 -3.75
C LYS A 134 10.03 -13.88 -4.91
N HIS A 135 9.34 -13.68 -6.04
CA HIS A 135 9.90 -13.02 -7.22
C HIS A 135 10.26 -11.57 -6.95
N ILE A 136 9.38 -10.81 -6.31
CA ILE A 136 9.65 -9.44 -5.85
C ILE A 136 10.86 -9.44 -4.93
N LYS A 137 10.86 -10.22 -3.85
CA LYS A 137 11.96 -10.23 -2.87
C LYS A 137 13.30 -10.67 -3.44
N LYS A 138 13.31 -11.48 -4.51
CA LYS A 138 14.52 -11.88 -5.22
C LYS A 138 15.13 -10.74 -6.04
N HIS A 139 14.32 -9.95 -6.74
CA HIS A 139 14.78 -8.92 -7.67
C HIS A 139 14.86 -7.53 -7.02
N LEU A 140 13.97 -7.25 -6.09
CA LEU A 140 13.84 -6.02 -5.33
C LEU A 140 13.67 -6.40 -3.83
N PRO A 141 14.76 -6.53 -3.07
CA PRO A 141 14.69 -7.00 -1.68
C PRO A 141 14.04 -5.96 -0.73
N ASP A 142 14.24 -4.68 -1.03
CA ASP A 142 13.94 -3.55 -0.15
C ASP A 142 12.47 -3.10 -0.06
N PRO A 143 11.64 -3.14 -1.12
CA PRO A 143 10.25 -2.71 -1.05
C PRO A 143 9.48 -3.42 0.06
N PHE A 144 8.62 -2.68 0.76
CA PHE A 144 7.65 -3.27 1.67
C PHE A 144 6.52 -3.91 0.85
N VAL A 145 6.32 -5.22 1.02
CA VAL A 145 5.33 -5.98 0.23
C VAL A 145 4.04 -6.14 1.02
N ILE A 146 2.93 -5.72 0.42
CA ILE A 146 1.56 -5.95 0.88
C ILE A 146 0.97 -7.02 -0.04
N ALA A 147 0.27 -8.02 0.49
CA ALA A 147 -0.32 -9.09 -0.32
C ALA A 147 -1.73 -9.40 0.18
N GLY A 148 -2.69 -9.45 -0.74
CA GLY A 148 -4.10 -9.69 -0.47
C GLY A 148 -4.85 -10.21 -1.68
#